data_AF-A0A0D2XUG5-F1
#
_entry.id   AF-A0A0D2XUG5-F1
#
_cell.length_a   1.000
_cell.length_b   1.000
_cell.length_c   1.000
_cell.angle_alpha   90.00
_cell.angle_beta   90.00
_cell.angle_gamma   90.00
#
_symmetry.space_group_name_H-M   'P 1'
#
loop_
_entity.id
_entity.type
_entity.pdbx_description
1 polymer ?
#
loop_
_entity_poly.entity_id
_entity_poly.type
_entity_poly.pdbx_seq_one_letter_code
_entity_poly.pdbx_strand_id
1 'polypeptide(L)' 'MATPELAIAKATLSATLFRADPTSLSRPEVDAFFPILTDALAKCSRPNVQVCSIA' A
#
# COMPACT_ATOMS: atom_id res chain seq x y z
N MET A 1 3.95 -0.44 13.15
CA MET A 1 2.55 -0.84 13.39
C MET A 1 1.67 0.08 12.55
N ALA A 2 0.80 -0.46 11.69
CA ALA A 2 -0.05 0.38 10.84
C ALA A 2 -1.06 1.16 11.70
N THR A 3 -1.32 2.42 11.39
CA THR A 3 -2.40 3.17 12.03
C THR A 3 -3.75 2.56 11.63
N PRO A 4 -4.81 2.72 12.44
CA PRO A 4 -6.14 2.20 12.11
C PRO A 4 -6.64 2.71 10.75
N GLU A 5 -6.35 3.96 10.39
CA GLU A 5 -6.69 4.54 9.08
C GLU A 5 -5.95 3.83 7.94
N LEU A 6 -4.68 3.47 8.15
CA LEU A 6 -3.91 2.71 7.16
C LEU A 6 -4.45 1.29 7.00
N ALA A 7 -4.92 0.65 8.06
CA ALA A 7 -5.56 -0.66 7.98
C ALA A 7 -6.87 -0.61 7.17
N ILE A 8 -7.71 0.40 7.41
CA ILE A 8 -8.96 0.64 6.66
C ILE A 8 -8.67 0.93 5.19
N ALA A 9 -7.67 1.77 4.90
CA ALA A 9 -7.28 2.12 3.54
C ALA A 9 -6.81 0.88 2.77
N LYS A 10 -6.00 0.01 3.39
CA LYS A 10 -5.56 -1.25 2.78
C LYS A 10 -6.74 -2.18 2.48
N ALA A 11 -7.67 -2.33 3.42
CA ALA A 11 -8.84 -3.20 3.23
C ALA A 11 -9.75 -2.70 2.11
N THR A 12 -10.02 -1.38 2.09
CA THR A 12 -10.81 -0.73 1.02
C THR A 12 -10.13 -0.90 -0.33
N LEU A 13 -8.81 -0.66 -0.39
CA LEU A 13 -8.02 -0.83 -1.60
C LEU A 13 -8.07 -2.28 -2.13
N SER A 14 -7.86 -3.29 -1.27
CA SER A 14 -8.01 -4.70 -1.63
C SER A 14 -9.39 -4.96 -2.25
N ALA A 15 -10.44 -4.50 -1.59
CA ALA A 15 -11.80 -4.73 -2.04
C ALA A 15 -12.07 -4.09 -3.42
N THR A 16 -11.50 -2.91 -3.69
CA THR A 16 -11.55 -2.29 -5.01
C THR A 16 -10.74 -3.05 -6.06
N LEU A 17 -9.54 -3.55 -5.72
CA LEU A 17 -8.70 -4.30 -6.67
C LEU A 17 -9.31 -5.65 -7.07
N PHE A 18 -10.15 -6.24 -6.21
CA PHE A 18 -10.89 -7.45 -6.55
C PHE A 18 -12.14 -7.20 -7.40
N ARG A 19 -12.58 -5.96 -7.58
CA ARG A 19 -13.70 -5.65 -8.47
C ARG A 19 -13.26 -5.73 -9.92
N ALA A 20 -14.20 -6.11 -10.79
CA ALA A 20 -13.95 -6.38 -12.19
C ALA A 20 -13.69 -5.13 -13.06
N ASP A 21 -13.55 -3.92 -12.49
CA ASP A 21 -13.53 -2.69 -13.28
C ASP A 21 -12.34 -1.77 -12.92
N PRO A 22 -11.42 -1.46 -13.86
CA PRO A 22 -11.35 -1.93 -15.26
C PRO A 22 -10.63 -3.28 -15.45
N THR A 23 -9.92 -3.80 -14.44
CA THR A 23 -9.29 -5.13 -14.44
C THR A 23 -9.10 -5.56 -12.99
N SER A 24 -9.62 -6.74 -12.63
CA SER A 24 -9.42 -7.30 -11.29
C SER A 24 -8.00 -7.84 -11.12
N LEU A 25 -7.40 -7.63 -9.96
CA LEU A 25 -6.16 -8.30 -9.56
C LEU A 25 -6.45 -9.64 -8.88
N SER A 26 -5.55 -10.59 -9.07
CA SER A 26 -5.54 -11.82 -8.30
C SER A 26 -5.05 -11.58 -6.87
N ARG A 27 -5.40 -12.49 -5.96
CA ARG A 27 -4.97 -12.39 -4.57
C ARG A 27 -3.45 -12.37 -4.38
N PRO A 28 -2.66 -13.19 -5.10
CA PRO A 28 -1.20 -13.10 -5.06
C PRO A 28 -0.64 -11.73 -5.45
N GLU A 29 -1.22 -11.06 -6.45
CA GLU A 29 -0.79 -9.72 -6.87
C GLU A 29 -1.05 -8.68 -5.79
N VAL A 30 -2.21 -8.76 -5.12
CA VAL A 30 -2.55 -7.90 -3.99
C VAL A 30 -1.61 -8.14 -2.79
N ASP A 31 -1.32 -9.41 -2.48
CA ASP A 31 -0.43 -9.78 -1.39
C ASP A 31 1.03 -9.34 -1.66
N ALA A 32 1.48 -9.36 -2.91
CA ALA A 32 2.79 -8.84 -3.33
C ALA A 32 2.88 -7.30 -3.30
N PHE A 33 1.77 -6.60 -3.55
CA PHE A 33 1.70 -5.14 -3.55
C PHE A 33 1.83 -4.53 -2.14
N PHE A 34 1.23 -5.15 -1.12
CA PHE A 34 1.20 -4.57 0.23
C PHE A 34 2.56 -4.37 0.92
N PRO A 35 3.54 -5.28 0.78
CA PRO A 35 4.90 -5.06 1.24
C PRO A 35 5.53 -3.83 0.59
N ILE A 36 5.36 -3.65 -0.72
CA ILE A 36 5.92 -2.51 -1.48
C ILE A 36 5.29 -1.20 -0.99
N LEU A 37 3.97 -1.18 -0.82
CA LEU A 37 3.27 0.00 -0.27
C LEU A 37 3.74 0.32 1.16
N THR A 38 3.95 -0.71 1.98
CA THR A 38 4.42 -0.53 3.36
C THR A 38 5.84 0.04 3.39
N ASP A 39 6.73 -0.48 2.53
CA ASP A 39 8.10 0.00 2.39
C ASP A 39 8.14 1.45 1.86
N ALA A 40 7.32 1.77 0.85
CA ALA A 40 7.17 3.13 0.34
C ALA A 40 6.65 4.09 1.40
N LEU A 41 5.67 3.70 2.23
CA LEU A 41 5.19 4.53 3.33
C LEU A 41 6.25 4.69 4.42
N ALA A 42 7.01 3.63 4.73
CA ALA A 42 8.10 3.70 5.70
C ALA A 42 9.20 4.66 5.23
N LYS A 43 9.54 4.68 3.94
CA LYS A 43 10.61 5.53 3.39
C LYS A 43 10.13 6.94 3.04
N CYS A 44 8.94 7.09 2.46
CA CYS A 44 8.47 8.33 1.85
C CYS A 44 7.47 9.12 2.71
N SER A 45 7.08 8.62 3.89
CA SER A 45 6.20 9.38 4.79
C SER A 45 6.89 10.64 5.30
N ARG A 46 6.11 11.69 5.62
CA ARG A 46 6.62 13.00 6.08
C ARG A 46 7.73 12.96 7.15
N PRO A 47 7.68 12.09 8.19
CA PRO A 47 8.79 11.98 9.14
C PRO A 47 10.04 11.30 8.56
N ASN A 48 9.91 10.51 7.49
CA ASN A 48 10.98 9.73 6.87
C ASN A 48 11.43 10.28 5.51
N VAL A 49 10.81 11.36 5.01
CA VAL A 49 11.08 11.97 3.69
C VAL A 49 12.54 12.41 3.52
N GLN A 50 13.27 12.67 4.61
CA GLN A 50 14.69 12.98 4.58
C GLN A 50 15.58 11.77 4.21
N VAL A 51 15.09 10.54 4.37
CA VAL A 51 15.78 9.31 3.94
C VAL A 51 15.68 9.14 2.41
N CYS A 52 14.59 9.60 1.80
CA CYS A 52 14.37 9.50 0.35
C CYS A 52 15.07 10.58 -0.49
N SER A 53 15.68 11.60 0.11
CA SER A 53 16.40 12.65 -0.62
C SER A 53 17.84 12.27 -1.02
N ILE A 54 18.33 11.10 -0.61
CA ILE A 54 19.75 10.69 -0.77
C ILE A 54 19.94 9.33 -1.49
N ALA A 55 18.88 8.77 -2.07
CA ALA A 55 18.97 7.57 -2.91
C ALA A 55 19.10 7.94 -4.40
#